data_AF-A0A445D6D5-F1
#
_entry.id   AF-A0A445D6D5-F1
#
_cell.length_a   1.000
_cell.length_b   1.000
_cell.length_c   1.000
_cell.angle_alpha   90.00
_cell.angle_beta   90.00
_cell.angle_gamma   90.00
#
_symmetry.space_group_name_H-M   'P 1'
#
loop_
_entity.id
_entity.type
_entity.pdbx_description
1 polymer ?
#
loop_
_entity_poly.entity_id
_entity_poly.type
_entity_poly.pdbx_seq_one_letter_code
_entity_poly.pdbx_strand_id
1 'polypeptide(L)'
;MIGAVTCVWNRTTNNFHLSCGMVGMSLLVVAAITGLPINSPECTPDMQSRRQYKIVWTSSYSDFIGHNMGAEGKKITENEHVAFLFYWLNTILFYSRSVQMSKLYLPLPALLHEGKVLNLAKLLLGHIFEELGQFVCDLRDNKIISAGGPLWLLQLWLNAIFKNFMTKPESGNTDKQYIEGFRLSEFKPNFLDAQSDEAVFSLFHSCKDFDNDQLNFTPFLRRNRGPAWLDRLLFPDTNEESELTYRSWANLLAVQVIPIVLPSNKKERFKITLYAPYLTARQLGFSQAIPTPQPRNDDLFCLIVIITQEDFNTCLLKKQQRRDHFNFLIYERSSFITKFYFEWWTAY
;
A
#
# COMPACT_ATOMS: atom_id res chain seq x y z
N MET A 1 -3.77 16.28 -7.91
CA MET A 1 -4.60 15.04 -7.83
C MET A 1 -4.83 14.59 -6.39
N ILE A 2 -3.78 14.37 -5.58
CA ILE A 2 -3.93 13.82 -4.21
C ILE A 2 -4.93 14.61 -3.37
N GLY A 3 -4.86 15.94 -3.36
CA GLY A 3 -5.80 16.79 -2.61
C GLY A 3 -7.26 16.47 -2.95
N ALA A 4 -7.61 16.43 -4.24
CA ALA A 4 -8.95 16.08 -4.70
C ALA A 4 -9.40 14.68 -4.27
N VAL A 5 -8.53 13.67 -4.37
CA VAL A 5 -8.90 12.29 -4.02
C VAL A 5 -9.06 12.11 -2.51
N THR A 6 -8.35 12.90 -1.70
CA THR A 6 -8.52 12.82 -0.24
C THR A 6 -9.89 13.28 0.23
N CYS A 7 -10.62 14.09 -0.55
CA CYS A 7 -12.01 14.46 -0.26
C CYS A 7 -12.97 13.27 -0.31
N VAL A 8 -12.64 12.22 -1.05
CA VAL A 8 -13.45 11.00 -1.17
C VAL A 8 -12.88 9.84 -0.34
N TRP A 9 -11.82 10.05 0.44
CA TRP A 9 -11.26 9.03 1.32
C TRP A 9 -12.08 8.83 2.58
N ASN A 10 -12.46 7.58 2.86
CA ASN A 10 -13.19 7.18 4.05
C ASN A 10 -12.28 6.37 4.98
N ARG A 11 -11.89 6.99 6.10
CA ARG A 11 -11.01 6.40 7.14
C ARG A 11 -11.62 5.16 7.79
N THR A 12 -12.95 5.07 7.88
CA THR A 12 -13.62 3.91 8.46
C THR A 12 -13.32 2.65 7.66
N THR A 13 -13.32 2.73 6.34
CA THR A 13 -13.13 1.57 5.46
C THR A 13 -11.73 1.45 4.87
N ASN A 14 -10.88 2.48 4.99
CA ASN A 14 -9.62 2.62 4.25
C ASN A 14 -9.80 2.52 2.72
N ASN A 15 -10.89 3.08 2.20
CA ASN A 15 -11.19 3.12 0.79
C ASN A 15 -11.71 4.50 0.38
N PHE A 16 -11.64 4.79 -0.91
CA PHE A 16 -12.28 5.94 -1.53
C PHE A 16 -13.72 5.60 -1.89
N HIS A 17 -14.65 6.48 -1.53
CA HIS A 17 -16.09 6.30 -1.72
C HIS A 17 -16.54 7.15 -2.92
N LEU A 18 -16.91 6.47 -4.01
CA LEU A 18 -17.38 7.10 -5.24
C LEU A 18 -18.84 6.73 -5.51
N SER A 19 -19.51 7.46 -6.39
CA SER A 19 -20.88 7.11 -6.80
C SER A 19 -20.96 5.70 -7.42
N CYS A 20 -19.91 5.25 -8.10
CA CYS A 20 -19.84 3.91 -8.65
C CYS A 20 -19.57 2.81 -7.61
N GLY A 21 -19.27 3.13 -6.35
CA GLY A 21 -18.92 2.19 -5.28
C GLY A 21 -17.58 2.51 -4.60
N MET A 22 -17.14 1.62 -3.71
CA MET A 22 -15.81 1.73 -3.10
C MET A 22 -14.71 1.36 -4.09
N VAL A 23 -13.62 2.13 -4.06
CA VAL A 23 -12.34 1.83 -4.72
C VAL A 23 -11.20 2.11 -3.76
N GLY A 24 -10.05 1.46 -3.89
CA GLY A 24 -9.00 1.55 -2.90
C GLY A 24 -7.68 0.94 -3.33
N MET A 25 -6.68 1.21 -2.51
CA MET A 25 -5.35 0.64 -2.62
C MET A 25 -5.37 -0.79 -2.05
N SER A 26 -4.79 -1.74 -2.79
CA SER A 26 -4.72 -3.15 -2.39
C SER A 26 -3.29 -3.66 -2.44
N LEU A 27 -3.04 -4.85 -1.89
CA LEU A 27 -1.73 -5.50 -2.01
C LEU A 27 -1.35 -5.77 -3.47
N LEU A 28 -2.33 -5.92 -4.38
CA LEU A 28 -2.08 -5.99 -5.81
C LEU A 28 -1.48 -4.68 -6.35
N VAL A 29 -2.01 -3.53 -5.92
CA VAL A 29 -1.46 -2.20 -6.30
C VAL A 29 -0.02 -2.06 -5.83
N VAL A 30 0.25 -2.41 -4.57
CA VAL A 30 1.62 -2.36 -4.02
C VAL A 30 2.55 -3.27 -4.82
N ALA A 31 2.17 -4.52 -5.04
CA ALA A 31 2.97 -5.49 -5.78
C ALA A 31 3.22 -5.07 -7.22
N ALA A 32 2.20 -4.56 -7.91
CA ALA A 32 2.31 -4.13 -9.30
C ALA A 32 3.28 -2.96 -9.45
N ILE A 33 3.14 -1.92 -8.61
CA ILE A 33 3.93 -0.70 -8.71
C ILE A 33 5.37 -0.91 -8.23
N THR A 34 5.54 -1.60 -7.10
CA THR A 34 6.84 -1.69 -6.39
C THR A 34 7.61 -2.98 -6.69
N GLY A 35 6.92 -4.02 -7.15
CA GLY A 35 7.47 -5.35 -7.27
C GLY A 35 7.66 -6.11 -5.95
N LEU A 36 7.29 -5.52 -4.81
CA LEU A 36 7.46 -6.14 -3.50
C LEU A 36 6.65 -7.44 -3.37
N PRO A 37 7.24 -8.52 -2.84
CA PRO A 37 6.53 -9.77 -2.60
C PRO A 37 5.46 -9.61 -1.52
N ILE A 38 4.28 -10.17 -1.78
CA ILE A 38 3.12 -10.11 -0.86
C ILE A 38 2.98 -11.35 0.02
N ASN A 39 3.71 -12.41 -0.31
CA ASN A 39 3.68 -13.71 0.37
C ASN A 39 4.80 -13.90 1.41
N SER A 40 5.62 -12.86 1.62
CA SER A 40 6.64 -12.83 2.67
C SER A 40 6.04 -13.01 4.07
N PRO A 41 6.80 -13.59 5.01
CA PRO A 41 6.40 -13.68 6.42
C PRO A 41 6.05 -12.31 6.99
N GLU A 42 5.06 -12.28 7.88
CA GLU A 42 4.70 -11.06 8.60
C GLU A 42 5.89 -10.55 9.40
N CYS A 43 6.05 -9.24 9.43
CA CYS A 43 7.01 -8.66 10.34
C CYS A 43 6.45 -8.75 11.76
N THR A 44 7.16 -9.45 12.63
CA THR A 44 6.74 -9.66 14.01
C THR A 44 7.74 -9.04 15.00
N PRO A 45 7.32 -8.62 16.20
CA PRO A 45 8.19 -7.93 17.16
C PRO A 45 9.26 -8.82 17.78
N ASP A 46 9.08 -10.14 17.74
CA ASP A 46 10.07 -11.14 18.15
C ASP A 46 11.22 -11.28 17.14
N MET A 47 11.11 -10.69 15.94
CA MET A 47 12.21 -10.64 15.00
C MET A 47 13.36 -9.78 15.53
N GLN A 48 14.46 -10.42 15.93
CA GLN A 48 15.65 -9.73 16.42
C GLN A 48 16.85 -9.92 15.49
N SER A 49 17.64 -8.87 15.31
CA SER A 49 18.92 -9.01 14.61
C SER A 49 19.88 -9.89 15.42
N ARG A 50 20.70 -10.69 14.73
CA ARG A 50 21.74 -11.51 15.33
C ARG A 50 22.88 -10.66 15.88
N ARG A 51 23.12 -9.50 15.27
CA ARG A 51 24.18 -8.57 15.65
C ARG A 51 23.62 -7.19 15.98
N GLN A 52 24.40 -6.43 16.74
CA GLN A 52 24.19 -5.01 16.93
C GLN A 52 25.04 -4.24 15.92
N TYR A 53 24.42 -3.30 15.21
CA TYR A 53 25.07 -2.45 14.25
C TYR A 53 25.19 -1.04 14.82
N LYS A 54 26.35 -0.41 14.62
CA LYS A 54 26.61 0.95 15.11
C LYS A 54 26.10 1.93 14.08
N ILE A 55 24.97 2.56 14.39
CA ILE A 55 24.42 3.68 13.63
C ILE A 55 24.50 4.92 14.50
N VAL A 56 25.09 5.99 13.96
CA VAL A 56 25.14 7.29 14.62
C VAL A 56 23.82 8.00 14.39
N TRP A 57 23.13 8.29 15.48
CA TRP A 57 21.88 9.04 15.47
C TRP A 57 22.16 10.53 15.44
N THR A 58 21.54 11.23 14.50
CA THR A 58 21.68 12.68 14.34
C THR A 58 20.32 13.32 14.14
N SER A 59 20.28 14.65 14.29
CA SER A 59 19.06 15.45 14.24
C SER A 59 18.55 15.77 12.84
N SER A 60 19.33 15.54 11.77
CA SER A 60 18.91 15.83 10.39
C SER A 60 19.36 14.74 9.43
N TYR A 61 18.71 14.64 8.27
CA TYR A 61 19.11 13.69 7.22
C TYR A 61 20.54 13.94 6.73
N SER A 62 20.92 15.20 6.50
CA SER A 62 22.26 15.55 6.02
C SER A 62 23.34 15.15 7.03
N ASP A 63 23.11 15.43 8.33
CA ASP A 63 24.02 15.00 9.39
C ASP A 63 24.09 13.48 9.47
N PHE A 64 22.94 12.79 9.31
CA PHE A 64 22.89 11.34 9.36
C PHE A 64 23.77 10.72 8.28
N ILE A 65 23.66 11.22 7.05
CA ILE A 65 24.50 10.79 5.93
C ILE A 65 25.97 11.07 6.26
N GLY A 66 26.32 12.30 6.65
CA GLY A 66 27.71 12.68 6.92
C GLY A 66 28.38 11.85 8.03
N HIS A 67 27.65 11.41 9.05
CA HIS A 67 28.19 10.62 10.16
C HIS A 67 28.26 9.11 9.89
N ASN A 68 27.42 8.59 8.99
CA ASN A 68 27.32 7.15 8.72
C ASN A 68 27.89 6.75 7.36
N MET A 69 28.26 7.70 6.50
CA MET A 69 28.89 7.44 5.21
C MET A 69 30.38 7.18 5.39
N GLY A 70 30.87 6.11 4.76
CA GLY A 70 32.30 5.82 4.67
C GLY A 70 33.05 6.74 3.74
N ALA A 71 34.38 6.74 3.83
CA ALA A 71 35.21 7.48 2.87
C ALA A 71 35.09 6.89 1.46
N GLU A 72 35.08 7.76 0.46
CA GLU A 72 35.01 7.37 -0.96
C GLU A 72 36.12 6.38 -1.33
N GLY A 73 35.77 5.40 -2.18
CA GLY A 73 36.70 4.36 -2.63
C GLY A 73 37.02 3.27 -1.60
N LYS A 74 36.52 3.37 -0.36
CA LYS A 74 36.65 2.28 0.63
C LYS A 74 35.57 1.22 0.47
N LYS A 75 35.89 0.00 0.93
CA LYS A 75 34.92 -1.09 0.99
C LYS A 75 33.79 -0.73 1.96
N ILE A 76 32.55 -0.89 1.50
CA ILE A 76 31.35 -0.62 2.28
C ILE A 76 31.32 -1.55 3.52
N THR A 77 31.16 -0.96 4.70
CA THR A 77 31.07 -1.70 5.96
C THR A 77 29.65 -2.21 6.23
N GLU A 78 29.50 -3.20 7.13
CA GLU A 78 28.18 -3.68 7.54
C GLU A 78 27.34 -2.52 8.15
N ASN A 79 27.96 -1.67 8.97
CA ASN A 79 27.30 -0.52 9.59
C ASN A 79 26.82 0.51 8.54
N GLU A 80 27.65 0.81 7.54
CA GLU A 80 27.28 1.69 6.43
C GLU A 80 26.08 1.13 5.67
N HIS A 81 26.07 -0.19 5.40
CA HIS A 81 24.94 -0.82 4.72
C HIS A 81 23.65 -0.75 5.56
N VAL A 82 23.71 -1.02 6.87
CA VAL A 82 22.54 -0.89 7.75
C VAL A 82 22.06 0.57 7.85
N ALA A 83 22.98 1.54 7.94
CA ALA A 83 22.65 2.96 7.93
C ALA A 83 22.01 3.38 6.60
N PHE A 84 22.51 2.90 5.47
CA PHE A 84 21.91 3.10 4.16
C PHE A 84 20.49 2.54 4.09
N LEU A 85 20.26 1.30 4.55
CA LEU A 85 18.93 0.71 4.58
C LEU A 85 17.98 1.52 5.47
N PHE A 86 18.46 2.04 6.60
CA PHE A 86 17.67 2.90 7.47
C PHE A 86 17.28 4.22 6.79
N TYR A 87 18.23 4.86 6.10
CA TYR A 87 17.99 6.02 5.26
C TYR A 87 16.97 5.71 4.15
N TRP A 88 17.18 4.64 3.39
CA TRP A 88 16.31 4.22 2.31
C TRP A 88 14.86 3.98 2.77
N LEU A 89 14.66 3.30 3.91
CA LEU A 89 13.33 3.09 4.47
C LEU A 89 12.65 4.40 4.86
N ASN A 90 13.38 5.31 5.53
CA ASN A 90 12.82 6.59 5.98
C ASN A 90 12.52 7.55 4.84
N THR A 91 13.41 7.66 3.85
CA THR A 91 13.37 8.74 2.86
C THR A 91 12.75 8.29 1.55
N ILE A 92 12.90 7.01 1.17
CA ILE A 92 12.47 6.53 -0.14
C ILE A 92 11.21 5.67 -0.02
N LEU A 93 11.24 4.64 0.84
CA LEU A 93 10.13 3.69 0.90
C LEU A 93 8.92 4.27 1.63
N PHE A 94 9.08 4.65 2.91
CA PHE A 94 7.97 5.12 3.74
C PHE A 94 7.82 6.64 3.78
N TYR A 95 8.88 7.39 3.46
CA TYR A 95 8.90 8.85 3.42
C TYR A 95 8.40 9.50 4.73
N SER A 96 9.21 9.52 5.78
CA SER A 96 8.80 10.05 7.09
C SER A 96 8.48 11.55 7.05
N ARG A 97 7.41 11.96 7.75
CA ARG A 97 7.07 13.37 8.02
C ARG A 97 8.14 14.14 8.81
N SER A 98 9.01 13.42 9.51
CA SER A 98 9.99 13.99 10.43
C SER A 98 11.19 14.56 9.67
N VAL A 99 11.67 15.73 10.11
CA VAL A 99 12.94 16.34 9.67
C VAL A 99 14.15 15.48 10.09
N GLN A 100 13.95 14.62 11.09
CA GLN A 100 14.93 13.66 11.58
C GLN A 100 14.55 12.23 11.18
N MET A 101 15.54 11.35 11.15
CA MET A 101 15.35 9.91 10.94
C MET A 101 14.35 9.32 11.95
N SER A 102 13.23 8.79 11.45
CA SER A 102 12.21 8.19 12.30
C SER A 102 12.68 6.87 12.89
N LYS A 103 12.67 6.80 14.22
CA LYS A 103 13.00 5.59 14.98
C LYS A 103 11.99 4.47 14.80
N LEU A 104 10.81 4.77 14.23
CA LEU A 104 9.77 3.78 13.94
C LEU A 104 10.27 2.65 13.04
N TYR A 105 11.27 2.91 12.19
CA TYR A 105 11.80 1.93 11.26
C TYR A 105 13.08 1.26 11.74
N LEU A 106 13.60 1.60 12.93
CA LEU A 106 14.86 1.08 13.45
C LEU A 106 14.96 -0.46 13.49
N PRO A 107 13.90 -1.22 13.78
CA PRO A 107 13.99 -2.68 13.77
C PRO A 107 14.26 -3.28 12.38
N LEU A 108 13.91 -2.60 11.29
CA LEU A 108 13.90 -3.15 9.94
C LEU A 108 15.28 -3.26 9.26
N PRO A 109 16.17 -2.24 9.29
CA PRO A 109 17.45 -2.24 8.57
C PRO A 109 18.35 -3.43 8.89
N ALA A 110 18.47 -3.76 10.19
CA ALA A 110 19.32 -4.85 10.64
C ALA A 110 18.79 -6.21 10.17
N LEU A 111 17.46 -6.39 10.19
CA LEU A 111 16.80 -7.60 9.70
C LEU A 111 16.99 -7.76 8.18
N LEU A 112 16.83 -6.67 7.42
CA LEU A 112 17.06 -6.65 5.97
C LEU A 112 18.53 -6.94 5.63
N HIS A 113 19.47 -6.33 6.36
CA HIS A 113 20.90 -6.58 6.19
C HIS A 113 21.27 -8.05 6.42
N GLU A 114 20.66 -8.69 7.41
CA GLU A 114 20.85 -10.11 7.72
C GLU A 114 20.10 -11.05 6.76
N GLY A 115 19.48 -10.52 5.71
CA GLY A 115 18.77 -11.30 4.70
C GLY A 115 17.44 -11.88 5.16
N LYS A 116 16.85 -11.33 6.23
CA LYS A 116 15.51 -11.76 6.65
C LYS A 116 14.46 -11.28 5.66
N VAL A 117 13.55 -12.18 5.31
CA VAL A 117 12.44 -11.88 4.41
C VAL A 117 11.33 -11.17 5.18
N LEU A 118 11.07 -9.92 4.83
CA LEU A 118 10.07 -9.05 5.47
C LEU A 118 8.93 -8.76 4.51
N ASN A 119 7.69 -8.70 5.01
CA ASN A 119 6.53 -8.27 4.21
C ASN A 119 6.42 -6.74 4.17
N LEU A 120 7.37 -6.11 3.47
CA LEU A 120 7.38 -4.66 3.26
C LEU A 120 6.13 -4.18 2.50
N ALA A 121 5.52 -5.02 1.67
CA ALA A 121 4.30 -4.66 0.94
C ALA A 121 3.12 -4.36 1.89
N LYS A 122 2.93 -5.20 2.93
CA LYS A 122 1.89 -4.98 3.95
C LYS A 122 2.18 -3.79 4.84
N LEU A 123 3.44 -3.63 5.27
CA LEU A 123 3.85 -2.45 6.03
C LEU A 123 3.60 -1.16 5.24
N LEU A 124 3.94 -1.16 3.94
CA LEU A 124 3.74 -0.01 3.07
C LEU A 124 2.25 0.31 2.90
N LEU A 125 1.41 -0.70 2.65
CA LEU A 125 -0.04 -0.52 2.56
C LEU A 125 -0.65 0.01 3.86
N GLY A 126 -0.27 -0.58 5.00
CA GLY A 126 -0.72 -0.15 6.32
C GLY A 126 -0.32 1.29 6.62
N HIS A 127 0.91 1.67 6.26
CA HIS A 127 1.39 3.03 6.44
C HIS A 127 0.61 4.03 5.57
N ILE A 128 0.29 3.71 4.30
CA ILE A 128 -0.56 4.59 3.48
C ILE A 128 -1.94 4.81 4.10
N PHE A 129 -2.57 3.76 4.63
CA PHE A 129 -3.88 3.89 5.26
C PHE A 129 -3.86 4.81 6.48
N GLU A 130 -2.86 4.67 7.35
CA GLU A 130 -2.68 5.56 8.50
C GLU A 130 -2.41 7.00 8.05
N GLU A 131 -1.52 7.17 7.07
CA GLU A 131 -1.09 8.48 6.58
C GLU A 131 -2.25 9.24 5.92
N LEU A 132 -3.06 8.57 5.09
CA LEU A 132 -4.27 9.16 4.49
C LEU A 132 -5.35 9.44 5.53
N GLY A 133 -5.55 8.52 6.49
CA GLY A 133 -6.47 8.73 7.60
C GLY A 133 -6.11 9.98 8.42
N GLN A 134 -4.83 10.14 8.76
CA GLN A 134 -4.33 11.32 9.46
C GLN A 134 -4.43 12.58 8.59
N PHE A 135 -4.08 12.49 7.31
CA PHE A 135 -4.14 13.61 6.37
C PHE A 135 -5.56 14.20 6.25
N VAL A 136 -6.58 13.33 6.12
CA VAL A 136 -7.98 13.76 6.06
C VAL A 136 -8.48 14.34 7.39
N CYS A 137 -8.03 13.79 8.53
CA CYS A 137 -8.34 14.38 9.83
C CYS A 137 -7.71 15.77 10.00
N ASP A 138 -6.45 15.94 9.61
CA ASP A 138 -5.77 17.23 9.69
C ASP A 138 -6.44 18.27 8.77
N LEU A 139 -6.85 17.87 7.57
CA LEU A 139 -7.66 18.70 6.66
C LEU A 139 -8.99 19.11 7.28
N ARG A 140 -9.75 18.15 7.83
CA ARG A 140 -11.06 18.42 8.46
C ARG A 140 -10.94 19.38 9.64
N ASP A 141 -9.88 19.22 10.43
CA ASP A 141 -9.65 20.01 11.64
C ASP A 141 -8.93 21.35 11.37
N ASN A 142 -8.69 21.70 10.09
CA ASN A 142 -7.91 22.89 9.67
C ASN A 142 -6.53 22.98 10.33
N LYS A 143 -5.87 21.84 10.55
CA LYS A 143 -4.51 21.77 11.12
C LYS A 143 -3.45 22.00 10.06
N ILE A 144 -2.25 22.41 10.50
CA ILE A 144 -1.08 22.47 9.61
C ILE A 144 -0.79 21.06 9.09
N ILE A 145 -0.89 20.89 7.78
CA ILE A 145 -0.67 19.62 7.11
C ILE A 145 0.83 19.37 7.00
N SER A 146 1.35 18.45 7.80
CA SER A 146 2.67 17.87 7.55
C SER A 146 2.48 16.68 6.61
N ALA A 147 2.58 16.94 5.31
CA ALA A 147 2.51 15.90 4.29
C ALA A 147 3.79 15.06 4.34
N GLY A 148 3.65 13.83 4.84
CA GLY A 148 4.62 12.77 4.68
C GLY A 148 3.90 11.46 4.43
N GLY A 149 4.60 10.35 4.59
CA GLY A 149 4.12 9.05 4.21
C GLY A 149 4.32 8.74 2.72
N PRO A 150 4.03 7.51 2.29
CA PRO A 150 4.29 7.03 0.94
C PRO A 150 3.21 7.48 -0.05
N LEU A 151 2.86 8.77 -0.02
CA LEU A 151 1.92 9.41 -0.93
C LEU A 151 2.36 9.30 -2.40
N TRP A 152 3.65 9.06 -2.65
CA TRP A 152 4.17 8.70 -3.95
C TRP A 152 3.48 7.45 -4.52
N LEU A 153 3.16 6.45 -3.70
CA LEU A 153 2.51 5.23 -4.16
C LEU A 153 1.05 5.51 -4.55
N LEU A 154 0.36 6.35 -3.77
CA LEU A 154 -0.97 6.84 -4.12
C LEU A 154 -0.93 7.60 -5.45
N GLN A 155 0.05 8.50 -5.63
CA GLN A 155 0.23 9.26 -6.86
C GLN A 155 0.42 8.34 -8.07
N LEU A 156 1.26 7.30 -7.97
CA LEU A 156 1.49 6.35 -9.06
C LEU A 156 0.23 5.52 -9.37
N TRP A 157 -0.53 5.11 -8.35
CA TRP A 157 -1.81 4.45 -8.55
C TRP A 157 -2.83 5.35 -9.26
N LEU A 158 -2.92 6.62 -8.88
CA LEU A 158 -3.75 7.62 -9.56
C LEU A 158 -3.31 7.84 -11.00
N ASN A 159 -2.01 7.90 -11.27
CA ASN A 159 -1.49 7.96 -12.65
C ASN A 159 -1.96 6.77 -13.50
N ALA A 160 -2.13 5.59 -12.90
CA ALA A 160 -2.66 4.41 -13.58
C ALA A 160 -4.18 4.50 -13.84
N ILE A 161 -4.95 5.02 -12.87
CA ILE A 161 -6.41 5.20 -13.00
C ILE A 161 -6.73 6.26 -14.06
N PHE A 162 -6.07 7.41 -13.99
CA PHE A 162 -6.28 8.57 -14.86
C PHE A 162 -5.47 8.49 -16.15
N LYS A 163 -5.04 7.31 -16.59
CA LYS A 163 -4.15 7.14 -17.74
C LYS A 163 -4.60 7.93 -18.99
N ASN A 164 -5.90 8.04 -19.23
CA ASN A 164 -6.45 8.76 -20.39
C ASN A 164 -6.28 10.29 -20.30
N PHE A 165 -6.00 10.80 -19.10
CA PHE A 165 -5.71 12.21 -18.82
C PHE A 165 -4.22 12.46 -18.55
N MET A 166 -3.35 11.51 -18.91
CA MET A 166 -1.91 11.59 -18.71
C MET A 166 -1.20 11.70 -20.06
N THR A 167 -0.22 12.60 -20.15
CA THR A 167 0.74 12.59 -21.25
C THR A 167 1.90 11.67 -20.90
N LYS A 168 2.25 10.82 -21.86
CA LYS A 168 3.53 10.10 -21.83
C LYS A 168 4.57 10.97 -22.52
N PRO A 169 5.77 11.17 -21.95
CA PRO A 169 6.85 11.80 -22.70
C PRO A 169 7.14 10.98 -23.96
N GLU A 170 7.13 11.65 -25.12
CA GLU A 170 7.64 11.10 -26.37
C GLU A 170 9.14 10.87 -26.18
N SER A 171 9.60 9.64 -26.33
CA SER A 171 11.01 9.24 -26.18
C SER A 171 11.60 9.39 -24.77
N GLY A 172 11.53 8.29 -24.03
CA GLY A 172 12.55 7.92 -23.07
C GLY A 172 12.67 6.41 -23.16
N ASN A 173 13.52 5.90 -24.05
CA ASN A 173 13.87 4.48 -24.07
C ASN A 173 14.78 4.22 -22.86
N THR A 174 14.21 4.34 -21.66
CA THR A 174 14.92 4.00 -20.43
C THR A 174 14.77 2.49 -20.27
N ASP A 175 15.89 1.79 -20.07
CA ASP A 175 15.94 0.33 -19.87
C ASP A 175 15.04 -0.17 -18.73
N LYS A 176 14.40 0.73 -17.97
CA LYS A 176 13.60 0.46 -16.78
C LYS A 176 12.08 0.53 -17.02
N GLN A 177 11.60 0.80 -18.23
CA GLN A 177 10.15 0.87 -18.52
C GLN A 177 9.40 -0.46 -18.33
N TYR A 178 10.09 -1.59 -18.15
CA TYR A 178 9.48 -2.87 -17.77
C TYR A 178 8.98 -2.88 -16.31
N ILE A 179 9.46 -1.95 -15.47
CA ILE A 179 9.02 -1.78 -14.08
C ILE A 179 7.88 -0.76 -14.06
N GLU A 180 6.73 -1.20 -13.55
CA GLU A 180 5.49 -0.43 -13.63
C GLU A 180 5.56 0.91 -12.87
N GLY A 181 6.17 0.95 -11.70
CA GLY A 181 6.32 2.19 -10.93
C GLY A 181 7.14 3.26 -11.64
N PHE A 182 8.25 2.89 -12.29
CA PHE A 182 9.05 3.83 -13.08
C PHE A 182 8.25 4.38 -14.25
N ARG A 183 7.54 3.51 -14.98
CA ARG A 183 6.67 3.91 -16.08
C ARG A 183 5.57 4.89 -15.63
N LEU A 184 4.92 4.62 -14.50
CA LEU A 184 3.88 5.48 -13.95
C LEU A 184 4.44 6.82 -13.44
N SER A 185 5.71 6.87 -13.04
CA SER A 185 6.35 8.11 -12.58
C SER A 185 6.68 9.08 -13.71
N GLU A 186 6.79 8.59 -14.94
CA GLU A 186 7.02 9.42 -16.13
C GLU A 186 5.73 10.12 -16.59
N PHE A 187 4.55 9.72 -16.09
CA PHE A 187 3.28 10.28 -16.51
C PHE A 187 3.11 11.70 -15.96
N LYS A 188 2.77 12.62 -16.85
CA LYS A 188 2.43 14.00 -16.50
C LYS A 188 0.94 14.23 -16.69
N PRO A 189 0.24 14.86 -15.72
CA PRO A 189 -1.13 15.26 -15.91
C PRO A 189 -1.28 16.13 -17.16
N ASN A 190 -2.23 15.78 -18.02
CA ASN A 190 -2.60 16.53 -19.22
C ASN A 190 -4.02 17.06 -19.09
N PHE A 191 -4.26 17.78 -18.00
CA PHE A 191 -5.48 18.54 -17.84
C PHE A 191 -5.28 19.89 -18.55
N LEU A 192 -6.24 20.30 -19.38
CA LEU A 192 -6.26 21.67 -19.93
C LEU A 192 -6.22 22.66 -18.74
N ASP A 193 -5.33 23.65 -18.81
CA ASP A 193 -4.72 24.43 -17.71
C ASP A 193 -5.55 24.82 -16.45
N ALA A 194 -4.79 25.10 -15.37
CA ALA A 194 -5.11 25.73 -14.07
C ALA A 194 -6.04 25.00 -13.07
N GLN A 195 -6.88 24.05 -13.48
CA GLN A 195 -7.89 23.42 -12.59
C GLN A 195 -7.68 21.91 -12.34
N SER A 196 -6.44 21.43 -12.28
CA SER A 196 -6.18 19.98 -12.22
C SER A 196 -6.86 19.26 -11.03
N ASP A 197 -6.96 19.90 -9.86
CA ASP A 197 -7.61 19.28 -8.69
C ASP A 197 -9.15 19.32 -8.79
N GLU A 198 -9.73 20.43 -9.26
CA GLU A 198 -11.18 20.54 -9.48
C GLU A 198 -11.66 19.59 -10.58
N ALA A 199 -10.87 19.41 -11.64
CA ALA A 199 -11.14 18.46 -12.70
C ALA A 199 -11.10 17.02 -12.17
N VAL A 200 -10.09 16.66 -11.39
CA VAL A 200 -9.97 15.33 -10.76
C VAL A 200 -11.12 15.07 -9.79
N PHE A 201 -11.48 16.07 -8.97
CA PHE A 201 -12.61 15.97 -8.06
C PHE A 201 -13.91 15.75 -8.84
N SER A 202 -14.15 16.57 -9.86
CA SER A 202 -15.31 16.47 -10.75
C SER A 202 -15.42 15.11 -11.44
N LEU A 203 -14.30 14.57 -11.93
CA LEU A 203 -14.23 13.23 -12.54
C LEU A 203 -14.62 12.13 -11.55
N PHE A 204 -14.05 12.14 -10.34
CA PHE A 204 -14.40 11.18 -9.31
C PHE A 204 -15.86 11.31 -8.85
N HIS A 205 -16.32 12.53 -8.63
CA HIS A 205 -17.67 12.81 -8.14
C HIS A 205 -18.75 12.46 -9.17
N SER A 206 -18.47 12.63 -10.47
CA SER A 206 -19.42 12.30 -11.55
C SER A 206 -19.35 10.84 -12.03
N CYS A 207 -18.38 10.06 -11.54
CA CYS A 207 -18.17 8.67 -11.93
C CYS A 207 -19.25 7.74 -11.36
N LYS A 208 -20.34 7.55 -12.10
CA LYS A 208 -21.45 6.66 -11.75
C LYS A 208 -21.20 5.18 -12.07
N ASP A 209 -20.42 4.93 -13.12
CA ASP A 209 -20.16 3.57 -13.61
C ASP A 209 -18.72 3.14 -13.30
N PHE A 210 -18.56 1.92 -12.78
CA PHE A 210 -17.24 1.36 -12.51
C PHE A 210 -16.49 1.04 -13.80
N ASP A 211 -17.19 0.48 -14.78
CA ASP A 211 -16.65 0.30 -16.12
C ASP A 211 -17.01 1.54 -16.95
N ASN A 212 -16.08 2.48 -17.03
CA ASN A 212 -16.20 3.68 -17.86
C ASN A 212 -14.96 3.88 -18.74
N ASP A 213 -15.09 4.76 -19.73
CA ASP A 213 -14.06 5.05 -20.72
C ASP A 213 -13.02 6.07 -20.24
N GLN A 214 -13.28 6.79 -19.15
CA GLN A 214 -12.42 7.87 -18.66
C GLN A 214 -11.40 7.37 -17.61
N LEU A 215 -11.84 6.51 -16.68
CA LEU A 215 -11.10 6.04 -15.53
C LEU A 215 -10.96 4.51 -15.56
N ASN A 216 -9.75 4.02 -15.31
CA ASN A 216 -9.49 2.58 -15.22
C ASN A 216 -9.27 2.16 -13.77
N PHE A 217 -10.30 1.58 -13.11
CA PHE A 217 -10.19 1.10 -11.73
C PHE A 217 -9.52 -0.27 -11.57
N THR A 218 -9.23 -0.97 -12.67
CA THR A 218 -8.56 -2.29 -12.68
C THR A 218 -7.22 -2.27 -13.46
N PRO A 219 -6.35 -1.26 -13.27
CA PRO A 219 -5.24 -1.01 -14.19
C PRO A 219 -4.20 -2.14 -14.22
N PHE A 220 -4.17 -2.97 -13.18
CA PHE A 220 -3.18 -4.04 -13.01
C PHE A 220 -3.72 -5.46 -13.28
N LEU A 221 -5.03 -5.64 -13.50
CA LEU A 221 -5.58 -6.97 -13.79
C LEU A 221 -5.23 -7.47 -15.20
N ARG A 222 -4.99 -6.56 -16.15
CA ARG A 222 -4.62 -6.88 -17.54
C ARG A 222 -3.24 -6.35 -17.88
N ARG A 223 -2.32 -6.40 -16.92
CA ARG A 223 -0.97 -5.86 -17.09
C ARG A 223 -0.13 -6.73 -18.03
N ASN A 224 0.82 -6.09 -18.69
CA ASN A 224 1.87 -6.71 -19.49
C ASN A 224 3.27 -6.32 -18.99
N ARG A 225 3.35 -5.79 -17.77
CA ARG A 225 4.54 -5.19 -17.16
C ARG A 225 4.58 -5.43 -15.66
N GLY A 226 5.79 -5.32 -15.10
CA GLY A 226 6.10 -5.59 -13.70
C GLY A 226 6.71 -6.99 -13.51
N PRO A 227 6.80 -7.47 -12.25
CA PRO A 227 7.56 -8.69 -11.99
C PRO A 227 6.85 -9.94 -12.52
N ALA A 228 7.62 -10.83 -13.15
CA ALA A 228 7.13 -12.08 -13.72
C ALA A 228 6.47 -13.01 -12.69
N TRP A 229 6.85 -12.93 -11.41
CA TRP A 229 6.20 -13.71 -10.35
C TRP A 229 4.72 -13.32 -10.18
N LEU A 230 4.37 -12.05 -10.37
CA LEU A 230 3.00 -11.58 -10.22
C LEU A 230 2.16 -11.92 -11.47
N ASP A 231 2.79 -12.13 -12.64
CA ASP A 231 2.07 -12.58 -13.84
C ASP A 231 1.70 -14.05 -13.71
N ARG A 232 2.64 -14.88 -13.25
CA ARG A 232 2.38 -16.28 -12.90
C ARG A 232 1.29 -16.43 -11.84
N LEU A 233 1.17 -15.46 -10.93
CA LEU A 233 0.10 -15.45 -9.92
C LEU A 233 -1.28 -15.13 -10.54
N LEU A 234 -1.36 -14.10 -11.38
CA LEU A 234 -2.62 -13.62 -11.95
C LEU A 234 -3.09 -14.41 -13.18
N PHE A 235 -2.16 -15.07 -13.86
CA PHE A 235 -2.33 -15.88 -15.07
C PHE A 235 -1.53 -17.18 -14.90
N PRO A 236 -1.99 -18.10 -14.02
CA PRO A 236 -1.29 -19.36 -13.82
C PRO A 236 -1.37 -20.23 -15.08
N ASP A 237 -0.23 -20.81 -15.49
CA ASP A 237 -0.25 -21.92 -16.44
C ASP A 237 -0.93 -23.11 -15.74
N THR A 238 -1.85 -23.80 -16.44
CA THR A 238 -2.82 -24.76 -15.90
C THR A 238 -2.23 -25.97 -15.15
N ASN A 239 -0.90 -26.10 -15.08
CA ASN A 239 -0.20 -27.29 -14.61
C ASN A 239 0.69 -27.07 -13.37
N GLU A 240 0.82 -25.85 -12.85
CA GLU A 240 1.65 -25.57 -11.65
C GLU A 240 0.84 -24.86 -10.54
N GLU A 241 -0.05 -25.60 -9.88
CA GLU A 241 -0.60 -25.17 -8.58
C GLU A 241 0.48 -25.29 -7.51
N SER A 242 1.25 -24.23 -7.31
CA SER A 242 2.22 -24.15 -6.22
C SER A 242 1.58 -23.64 -4.94
N GLU A 243 2.00 -24.16 -3.79
CA GLU A 243 1.62 -23.65 -2.46
C GLU A 243 1.86 -22.12 -2.34
N LEU A 244 2.88 -21.60 -3.05
CA LEU A 244 3.20 -20.17 -3.13
C LEU A 244 2.11 -19.35 -3.83
N THR A 245 1.46 -19.90 -4.86
CA THR A 245 0.35 -19.28 -5.59
C THR A 245 -0.86 -19.11 -4.67
N TYR A 246 -1.26 -20.18 -4.00
CA TYR A 246 -2.32 -20.17 -2.99
C TYR A 246 -2.03 -19.17 -1.87
N ARG A 247 -0.81 -19.22 -1.34
CA ARG A 247 -0.34 -18.30 -0.29
C ARG A 247 -0.45 -16.84 -0.73
N SER A 248 -0.19 -16.54 -2.00
CA SER A 248 -0.26 -15.19 -2.53
C SER A 248 -1.71 -14.73 -2.74
N TRP A 249 -2.58 -15.60 -3.28
CA TRP A 249 -4.02 -15.32 -3.38
C TRP A 249 -4.69 -15.11 -2.03
N ALA A 250 -4.36 -15.94 -1.04
CA ALA A 250 -4.84 -15.75 0.33
C ALA A 250 -4.42 -14.37 0.87
N ASN A 251 -3.21 -13.93 0.56
CA ASN A 251 -2.77 -12.59 0.95
C ASN A 251 -3.51 -11.47 0.20
N LEU A 252 -3.93 -11.66 -1.04
CA LEU A 252 -4.71 -10.67 -1.80
C LEU A 252 -6.19 -10.62 -1.39
N LEU A 253 -6.78 -11.76 -1.02
CA LEU A 253 -8.24 -11.92 -0.92
C LEU A 253 -8.74 -12.14 0.50
N ALA A 254 -7.90 -12.63 1.41
CA ALA A 254 -8.35 -12.87 2.78
C ALA A 254 -8.39 -11.58 3.60
N VAL A 255 -9.45 -11.44 4.38
CA VAL A 255 -9.56 -10.42 5.43
C VAL A 255 -8.51 -10.67 6.49
N GLN A 256 -7.67 -9.68 6.72
CA GLN A 256 -6.52 -9.83 7.61
C GLN A 256 -6.15 -8.52 8.26
N VAL A 257 -5.45 -8.64 9.37
CA VAL A 257 -4.78 -7.52 10.00
C VAL A 257 -3.39 -7.34 9.38
N ILE A 258 -3.02 -6.10 9.10
CA ILE A 258 -1.67 -5.72 8.67
C ILE A 258 -1.05 -4.72 9.67
N PRO A 259 0.24 -4.86 10.01
CA PRO A 259 0.93 -3.91 10.86
C PRO A 259 1.17 -2.59 10.12
N ILE A 260 1.03 -1.47 10.83
CA ILE A 260 1.39 -0.13 10.34
C ILE A 260 2.85 0.17 10.73
N VAL A 261 3.23 -0.18 11.96
CA VAL A 261 4.58 0.01 12.51
C VAL A 261 4.96 -1.19 13.36
N LEU A 262 6.24 -1.56 13.33
CA LEU A 262 6.81 -2.48 14.30
C LEU A 262 7.28 -1.72 15.53
N PRO A 263 6.78 -2.02 16.74
CA PRO A 263 7.28 -1.38 17.93
C PRO A 263 8.75 -1.78 18.16
N SER A 264 9.56 -0.78 18.47
CA SER A 264 10.98 -0.97 18.79
C SER A 264 11.18 -1.33 20.27
N ASN A 265 10.17 -1.10 21.13
CA ASN A 265 10.24 -1.29 22.57
C ASN A 265 8.96 -1.90 23.15
N LYS A 266 9.08 -2.66 24.26
CA LYS A 266 7.94 -3.29 24.97
C LYS A 266 6.85 -2.31 25.46
N LYS A 267 7.12 -1.01 25.49
CA LYS A 267 6.19 0.04 25.92
C LYS A 267 5.42 0.71 24.76
N GLU A 268 5.81 0.46 23.52
CA GLU A 268 5.17 1.04 22.34
C GLU A 268 3.92 0.24 21.94
N ARG A 269 2.86 0.96 21.55
CA ARG A 269 1.58 0.35 21.16
C ARG A 269 1.66 -0.22 19.75
N PHE A 270 0.95 -1.32 19.53
CA PHE A 270 0.75 -1.92 18.22
C PHE A 270 -0.26 -1.13 17.42
N LYS A 271 0.20 -0.49 16.34
CA LYS A 271 -0.72 0.08 15.35
C LYS A 271 -0.93 -0.93 14.24
N ILE A 272 -2.17 -1.38 14.09
CA ILE A 272 -2.58 -2.28 13.04
C ILE A 272 -3.77 -1.71 12.28
N THR A 273 -4.01 -2.24 11.09
CA THR A 273 -5.21 -1.92 10.33
C THR A 273 -5.80 -3.15 9.66
N LEU A 274 -7.12 -3.13 9.45
CA LEU A 274 -7.83 -4.17 8.74
C LEU A 274 -7.65 -3.99 7.23
N TYR A 275 -7.12 -5.02 6.59
CA TYR A 275 -7.17 -5.19 5.15
C TYR A 275 -8.39 -6.03 4.79
N ALA A 276 -9.37 -5.39 4.14
CA ALA A 276 -10.66 -5.94 3.77
C ALA A 276 -10.87 -5.85 2.24
N PRO A 277 -10.20 -6.72 1.45
CA PRO A 277 -10.22 -6.64 -0.02
C PRO A 277 -11.61 -6.87 -0.63
N TYR A 278 -12.52 -7.51 0.10
CA TYR A 278 -13.91 -7.68 -0.34
C TYR A 278 -14.68 -6.36 -0.45
N LEU A 279 -14.20 -5.26 0.14
CA LEU A 279 -14.80 -3.93 -0.02
C LEU A 279 -14.56 -3.36 -1.43
N THR A 280 -13.52 -3.83 -2.11
CA THR A 280 -13.10 -3.36 -3.44
C THR A 280 -12.98 -4.53 -4.43
N ALA A 281 -13.87 -5.51 -4.30
CA ALA A 281 -13.78 -6.80 -4.99
C ALA A 281 -13.71 -6.65 -6.52
N ARG A 282 -14.42 -5.67 -7.09
CA ARG A 282 -14.38 -5.37 -8.54
C ARG A 282 -13.00 -5.00 -9.05
N GLN A 283 -12.18 -4.31 -8.24
CA GLN A 283 -10.80 -3.99 -8.63
C GLN A 283 -9.89 -5.22 -8.70
N LEU A 284 -10.32 -6.32 -8.09
CA LEU A 284 -9.66 -7.62 -8.11
C LEU A 284 -10.32 -8.58 -9.11
N GLY A 285 -11.34 -8.13 -9.85
CA GLY A 285 -12.02 -8.92 -10.87
C GLY A 285 -13.17 -9.77 -10.34
N PHE A 286 -13.70 -9.46 -9.15
CA PHE A 286 -14.84 -10.18 -8.58
C PHE A 286 -16.11 -9.33 -8.55
N SER A 287 -17.27 -9.99 -8.61
CA SER A 287 -18.55 -9.34 -8.36
C SER A 287 -18.64 -8.78 -6.93
N GLN A 288 -19.27 -7.62 -6.78
CA GLN A 288 -19.46 -6.96 -5.48
C GLN A 288 -20.83 -7.31 -4.88
N ALA A 289 -20.80 -7.94 -3.72
CA ALA A 289 -21.95 -8.10 -2.84
C ALA A 289 -21.87 -7.11 -1.67
N ILE A 290 -22.96 -7.03 -0.89
CA ILE A 290 -22.98 -6.25 0.36
C ILE A 290 -21.83 -6.72 1.27
N PRO A 291 -20.97 -5.80 1.75
CA PRO A 291 -19.89 -6.16 2.65
C PRO A 291 -20.43 -6.71 3.96
N THR A 292 -19.85 -7.83 4.42
CA THR A 292 -20.18 -8.42 5.73
C THR A 292 -18.89 -8.61 6.54
N PRO A 293 -18.80 -8.02 7.74
CA PRO A 293 -19.77 -7.11 8.36
C PRO A 293 -19.86 -5.77 7.61
N GLN A 294 -21.02 -5.12 7.72
CA GLN A 294 -21.29 -3.84 7.06
C GLN A 294 -20.56 -2.70 7.79
N PRO A 295 -19.79 -1.86 7.08
CA PRO A 295 -19.22 -0.67 7.68
C PRO A 295 -20.35 0.31 8.02
N ARG A 296 -20.24 0.97 9.18
CA ARG A 296 -21.11 2.09 9.57
C ARG A 296 -20.29 3.37 9.53
N ASN A 297 -20.81 4.45 8.96
CA ASN A 297 -20.04 5.68 8.75
C ASN A 297 -19.44 6.28 10.05
N ASP A 298 -20.05 6.01 11.21
CA ASP A 298 -19.65 6.63 12.48
C ASP A 298 -18.59 5.85 13.27
N ASP A 299 -18.35 4.58 12.96
CA ASP A 299 -17.42 3.72 13.71
C ASP A 299 -16.14 3.45 12.92
N LEU A 300 -14.96 3.59 13.54
CA LEU A 300 -13.67 3.24 12.93
C LEU A 300 -13.58 1.72 12.70
N PHE A 301 -14.05 1.26 11.54
CA PHE A 301 -14.11 -0.16 11.19
C PHE A 301 -12.73 -0.77 10.89
N CYS A 302 -11.86 -0.05 10.20
CA CYS A 302 -10.56 -0.58 9.75
C CYS A 302 -9.34 -0.16 10.59
N LEU A 303 -9.45 0.79 11.51
CA LEU A 303 -8.33 1.17 12.38
C LEU A 303 -8.49 0.51 13.76
N ILE A 304 -7.59 -0.41 14.09
CA ILE A 304 -7.60 -1.13 15.35
C ILE A 304 -6.32 -0.77 16.10
N VAL A 305 -6.44 -0.08 17.24
CA VAL A 305 -5.29 0.17 18.11
C VAL A 305 -5.19 -0.98 19.09
N ILE A 306 -4.12 -1.77 18.99
CA ILE A 306 -3.85 -2.86 19.92
C ILE A 306 -2.85 -2.38 20.98
N ILE A 307 -3.17 -2.69 22.23
CA ILE A 307 -2.37 -2.25 23.38
C ILE A 307 -1.31 -3.29 23.75
N THR A 308 -1.58 -4.59 23.53
CA THR A 308 -0.70 -5.69 23.98
C THR A 308 -0.11 -6.51 22.83
N GLN A 309 1.07 -7.08 23.05
CA GLN A 309 1.69 -8.05 22.14
C GLN A 309 0.83 -9.32 21.98
N GLU A 310 0.14 -9.73 23.04
CA GLU A 310 -0.67 -10.94 23.05
C GLU A 310 -1.89 -10.82 22.13
N ASP A 311 -2.58 -9.69 22.17
CA ASP A 311 -3.67 -9.37 21.26
C ASP A 311 -3.19 -9.34 19.80
N PHE A 312 -2.01 -8.75 19.56
CA PHE A 312 -1.39 -8.72 18.23
C PHE A 312 -1.09 -10.13 17.73
N ASN A 313 -0.48 -10.97 18.57
CA ASN A 313 -0.20 -12.37 18.24
C ASN A 313 -1.49 -13.16 17.99
N THR A 314 -2.55 -12.88 18.76
CA THR A 314 -3.87 -13.50 18.56
C THR A 314 -4.47 -13.13 17.21
N CYS A 315 -4.34 -11.87 16.78
CA CYS A 315 -4.76 -11.43 15.45
C CYS A 315 -3.96 -12.14 14.34
N LEU A 316 -2.64 -12.27 14.50
CA LEU A 316 -1.80 -13.01 13.56
C LEU A 316 -2.17 -14.50 13.48
N LEU A 317 -2.46 -15.12 14.62
CA LEU A 317 -2.87 -16.53 14.66
C LEU A 317 -4.22 -16.75 13.96
N LYS A 318 -5.23 -15.91 14.25
CA LYS A 318 -6.54 -15.97 13.58
C LYS A 318 -6.41 -15.80 12.06
N LYS A 319 -5.50 -14.92 11.62
CA LYS A 319 -5.17 -14.74 10.20
C LYS A 319 -4.54 -16.00 9.61
N GLN A 320 -3.56 -16.61 10.29
CA GLN A 320 -2.94 -17.85 9.82
C GLN A 320 -3.98 -18.97 9.69
N GLN A 321 -4.86 -19.14 10.69
CA GLN A 321 -5.96 -20.10 10.60
C GLN A 321 -6.88 -19.83 9.40
N ARG A 322 -7.28 -18.59 9.15
CA ARG A 322 -8.09 -18.23 7.96
C ARG A 322 -7.36 -18.53 6.66
N ARG A 323 -6.05 -18.30 6.62
CA ARG A 323 -5.20 -18.60 5.47
C ARG A 323 -5.12 -20.09 5.22
N ASP A 324 -5.02 -20.92 6.25
CA ASP A 324 -4.93 -22.37 6.11
C ASP A 324 -6.24 -23.00 5.59
N HIS A 325 -7.37 -22.32 5.80
CA HIS A 325 -8.69 -22.73 5.28
C HIS A 325 -9.09 -22.02 3.99
N PHE A 326 -8.23 -21.15 3.44
CA PHE A 326 -8.54 -20.48 2.19
C PHE A 326 -8.67 -21.54 1.08
N ASN A 327 -9.42 -21.27 0.02
CA ASN A 327 -9.35 -22.11 -1.17
C ASN A 327 -9.52 -21.20 -2.37
N PHE A 328 -8.49 -21.11 -3.19
CA PHE A 328 -8.59 -20.32 -4.39
C PHE A 328 -9.29 -21.14 -5.47
N LEU A 329 -10.37 -20.61 -6.00
CA LEU A 329 -11.05 -21.18 -7.15
C LEU A 329 -10.79 -20.28 -8.36
N ILE A 330 -10.48 -20.90 -9.49
CA ILE A 330 -10.43 -20.21 -10.77
C ILE A 330 -11.80 -19.58 -11.00
N TYR A 331 -11.82 -18.30 -11.39
CA TYR A 331 -13.03 -17.53 -11.58
C TYR A 331 -12.98 -16.78 -12.90
N GLU A 332 -14.16 -16.54 -13.48
CA GLU A 332 -14.30 -15.58 -14.57
C GLU A 332 -14.37 -14.17 -14.00
N ARG A 333 -13.58 -13.27 -14.60
CA ARG A 333 -13.52 -11.88 -14.13
C ARG A 333 -14.86 -11.20 -14.30
N SER A 334 -15.28 -10.54 -13.24
CA SER A 334 -16.53 -9.79 -13.16
C SER A 334 -16.28 -8.44 -12.48
N SER A 335 -17.03 -7.45 -12.91
CA SER A 335 -17.16 -6.13 -12.30
C SER A 335 -18.60 -5.86 -11.85
N PHE A 336 -19.48 -6.87 -11.91
CA PHE A 336 -20.89 -6.72 -11.60
C PHE A 336 -21.12 -6.43 -10.12
N ILE A 337 -22.19 -5.69 -9.85
CA ILE A 337 -22.71 -5.50 -8.50
C ILE A 337 -24.01 -6.27 -8.35
N THR A 338 -24.24 -6.84 -7.17
CA THR A 338 -25.55 -7.41 -6.85
C THR A 338 -26.60 -6.29 -6.71
N LYS A 339 -27.86 -6.59 -7.01
CA LYS A 339 -28.97 -5.64 -6.79
C LYS A 339 -29.00 -5.12 -5.35
N PHE A 340 -28.84 -6.02 -4.38
CA PHE A 340 -28.78 -5.65 -2.95
C PHE A 340 -27.62 -4.71 -2.63
N TYR A 341 -26.44 -4.92 -3.25
CA TYR A 341 -25.32 -3.99 -3.08
C TYR A 341 -25.65 -2.60 -3.62
N PHE A 342 -26.27 -2.51 -4.80
CA PHE A 342 -26.65 -1.22 -5.39
C PHE A 342 -27.64 -0.47 -4.50
N GLU A 343 -28.68 -1.15 -4.01
CA GLU A 343 -29.68 -0.58 -3.09
C GLU A 343 -29.03 -0.12 -1.78
N TRP A 344 -28.16 -0.94 -1.20
CA TRP A 344 -27.44 -0.60 0.02
C TRP A 344 -26.50 0.60 -0.19
N TRP A 345 -25.69 0.60 -1.25
CA TRP A 345 -24.73 1.67 -1.54
C TRP A 345 -25.39 3.01 -1.82
N THR A 346 -26.58 3.00 -2.43
CA THR A 346 -27.36 4.22 -2.67
C THR A 346 -27.90 4.85 -1.38
N ALA A 347 -28.08 4.04 -0.33
CA ALA A 347 -28.59 4.47 0.98
C ALA A 347 -27.50 4.69 2.05
N TYR A 348 -26.27 4.25 1.78
CA TYR A 348 -25.10 4.35 2.65
C TYR A 348 -24.41 5.72 2.52
#